data_AF-A0A183N8I4-F1
#
_entry.id   AF-A0A183N8I4-F1
#
_cell.length_a   1.000
_cell.length_b   1.000
_cell.length_c   1.000
_cell.angle_alpha   90.00
_cell.angle_beta   90.00
_cell.angle_gamma   90.00
#
_symmetry.space_group_name_H-M   'P 1'
#
loop_
_entity.id
_entity.type
_entity.pdbx_description
1 polymer ?
#
loop_
_entity_poly.entity_id
_entity_poly.type
_entity_poly.pdbx_seq_one_letter_code
_entity_poly.pdbx_strand_id
1 'polypeptide(L)'
;MPLLTTRATIYLGTWNVRTMWDTGRAFQIAAEMRRYNLEVLGISETHWTQVGQQRLTSGELLLYSGHEEENAPHTKGVALMLSKQAQNALIGWKSHGPRIIKASFKTKGRALQ
;
A
#
# COMPACT_ATOMS: atom_id res chain seq x y z
N MET A 1 -14.69 -7.26 5.67
CA MET A 1 -15.48 -6.05 6.07
C MET A 1 -15.39 -5.02 4.96
N PRO A 2 -16.37 -4.12 4.74
CA PRO A 2 -16.22 -3.04 3.77
C PRO A 2 -15.22 -1.97 4.27
N LEU A 3 -14.35 -1.47 3.39
CA LEU A 3 -13.43 -0.37 3.69
C LEU A 3 -14.24 0.91 3.86
N LEU A 4 -14.78 1.46 2.76
CA LEU A 4 -15.58 2.68 2.76
C LEU A 4 -17.01 2.41 3.23
N THR A 5 -17.48 3.20 4.20
CA THR A 5 -18.86 3.19 4.67
C THR A 5 -19.37 4.63 4.81
N THR A 6 -20.68 4.85 4.67
CA THR A 6 -21.30 6.18 4.63
C THR A 6 -21.24 6.98 5.94
N ARG A 7 -20.77 6.37 7.03
CA ARG A 7 -20.72 6.98 8.37
C ARG A 7 -19.33 6.96 9.00
N ALA A 8 -18.31 6.52 8.26
CA ALA A 8 -16.94 6.45 8.74
C ALA A 8 -16.03 7.29 7.85
N THR A 9 -15.24 8.16 8.48
CA THR A 9 -14.14 8.86 7.82
C THR A 9 -12.98 7.90 7.63
N ILE A 10 -12.40 7.89 6.43
CA ILE A 10 -11.24 7.06 6.09
C ILE A 10 -10.14 7.97 5.62
N TYR A 11 -8.96 7.80 6.20
CA TYR A 11 -7.79 8.57 5.83
C TYR A 11 -6.92 7.77 4.88
N LEU A 12 -6.60 8.40 3.75
CA LEU A 12 -5.67 7.89 2.75
C LEU A 12 -4.48 8.84 2.69
N GLY A 13 -3.28 8.29 2.56
CA GLY A 13 -2.06 9.09 2.44
C GLY A 13 -1.27 8.70 1.21
N THR A 14 -0.34 9.57 0.84
CA THR A 14 0.70 9.29 -0.16
C THR A 14 2.04 9.80 0.35
N TRP A 15 3.11 9.03 0.15
CA TRP A 15 4.46 9.41 0.56
C TRP A 15 5.48 8.95 -0.49
N ASN A 16 6.21 9.91 -1.08
CA ASN A 16 7.45 9.62 -1.78
C ASN A 16 8.59 9.42 -0.77
N VAL A 17 9.02 8.18 -0.59
CA VAL A 17 9.99 7.80 0.44
C VAL A 17 11.43 7.84 -0.06
N ARG A 18 11.65 8.07 -1.36
CA ARG A 18 12.93 8.09 -2.08
C ARG A 18 13.73 6.78 -2.08
N THR A 19 13.61 5.92 -1.08
CA THR A 19 14.08 4.53 -1.06
C THR A 19 13.50 3.80 0.15
N MET A 20 13.22 2.51 0.05
CA MET A 20 12.89 1.61 1.17
C MET A 20 13.89 0.46 1.33
N TRP A 21 15.12 0.61 0.82
CA TRP A 21 16.12 -0.46 0.87
C TRP A 21 16.47 -0.88 2.30
N ASP A 22 16.53 0.09 3.22
CA ASP A 22 16.82 -0.19 4.63
C ASP A 22 15.70 -1.01 5.26
N THR A 23 16.05 -2.15 5.85
CA THR A 23 15.11 -3.10 6.49
C THR A 23 14.25 -2.46 7.59
N GLY A 24 14.74 -1.39 8.24
CA GLY A 24 13.99 -0.63 9.25
C GLY A 24 12.98 0.38 8.70
N ARG A 25 13.08 0.75 7.42
CA ARG A 25 12.30 1.86 6.85
C ARG A 25 10.82 1.52 6.70
N ALA A 26 10.51 0.27 6.36
CA ALA A 26 9.13 -0.22 6.31
C ALA A 26 8.44 -0.08 7.67
N PHE A 27 9.14 -0.33 8.78
CA PHE A 27 8.59 -0.17 10.14
C PHE A 27 8.37 1.28 10.53
N GLN A 28 9.25 2.20 10.12
CA GLN A 28 9.07 3.63 10.33
C GLN A 28 7.85 4.15 9.56
N ILE A 29 7.70 3.73 8.30
CA ILE A 29 6.55 4.09 7.47
C ILE A 29 5.26 3.53 8.09
N ALA A 30 5.29 2.30 8.60
CA ALA A 30 4.15 1.72 9.32
C ALA A 30 3.82 2.48 10.61
N ALA A 31 4.83 2.97 11.34
CA ALA A 31 4.62 3.80 12.52
C ALA A 31 3.94 5.13 12.17
N GLU A 32 4.37 5.80 11.10
CA GLU A 32 3.75 7.05 10.63
C GLU A 32 2.33 6.80 10.08
N MET A 33 2.11 5.70 9.36
CA MET A 33 0.77 5.28 8.91
C MET A 33 -0.19 5.16 10.09
N ARG A 34 0.24 4.52 11.19
CA ARG A 34 -0.54 4.41 12.42
C ARG A 34 -0.73 5.75 13.12
N ARG A 35 0.33 6.57 13.19
CA ARG A 35 0.29 7.91 13.82
C ARG A 35 -0.77 8.81 13.19
N TYR A 36 -0.91 8.78 11.86
CA TYR A 36 -1.91 9.55 11.14
C TYR A 36 -3.22 8.79 10.91
N ASN A 37 -3.38 7.62 11.51
CA ASN A 37 -4.59 6.79 11.40
C ASN A 37 -5.01 6.52 9.94
N LEU A 38 -4.02 6.27 9.08
CA LEU A 38 -4.24 6.00 7.66
C LEU A 38 -4.67 4.54 7.47
N GLU A 39 -5.68 4.34 6.63
CA GLU A 39 -6.14 3.00 6.25
C GLU A 39 -5.37 2.46 5.04
N VAL A 40 -5.01 3.35 4.11
CA VAL A 40 -4.21 3.05 2.92
C VAL A 40 -3.16 4.14 2.75
N LEU A 41 -1.91 3.73 2.61
CA LEU A 41 -0.80 4.61 2.28
C LEU A 41 -0.22 4.22 0.92
N GLY A 42 -0.29 5.12 -0.05
CA GLY A 42 0.46 5.02 -1.30
C GLY A 42 1.92 5.41 -1.09
N ILE A 43 2.84 4.61 -1.60
CA ILE A 43 4.28 4.83 -1.47
C ILE A 43 4.89 4.86 -2.86
N SER A 44 5.70 5.87 -3.15
CA SER A 44 6.44 6.00 -4.41
C SER A 44 7.94 6.11 -4.17
N GLU A 45 8.72 5.75 -5.19
CA GLU A 45 10.19 5.65 -5.12
C GLU A 45 10.63 4.65 -4.04
N THR A 46 10.01 3.47 -4.03
CA THR A 46 10.36 2.41 -3.07
C THR A 46 11.73 1.80 -3.37
N HIS A 47 12.14 1.83 -4.64
CA HIS A 47 13.37 1.19 -5.16
C HIS A 47 13.43 -0.33 -4.95
N TRP A 48 12.31 -0.93 -4.55
CA TRP A 48 12.17 -2.38 -4.47
C TRP A 48 12.05 -2.95 -5.88
N THR A 49 12.61 -4.14 -6.08
CA THR A 49 12.47 -4.93 -7.30
C THR A 49 11.31 -5.91 -7.16
N GLN A 50 10.90 -6.49 -8.29
CA GLN A 50 9.84 -7.48 -8.41
C GLN A 50 8.43 -6.98 -8.03
N VAL A 51 7.46 -7.87 -8.20
CA VAL A 51 6.07 -7.65 -7.79
C VAL A 51 5.75 -8.64 -6.70
N GLY A 52 5.18 -8.17 -5.59
CA GLY A 52 4.90 -9.06 -4.48
C GLY A 52 4.09 -8.42 -3.38
N GLN A 53 3.90 -9.21 -2.32
CA GLN A 53 3.27 -8.75 -1.10
C GLN A 53 4.04 -9.27 0.10
N GLN A 54 4.14 -8.44 1.14
CA GLN A 54 4.78 -8.78 2.39
C GLN A 54 3.94 -8.29 3.56
N ARG A 55 3.77 -9.15 4.56
CA ARG A 55 3.15 -8.78 5.83
C ARG A 55 4.25 -8.36 6.80
N LEU A 56 4.15 -7.16 7.35
CA LEU A 56 5.03 -6.73 8.44
C LEU A 56 4.63 -7.42 9.74
N THR A 57 5.59 -7.61 10.64
CA THR A 57 5.31 -8.16 11.98
C THR A 57 4.39 -7.25 12.80
N SER A 58 4.33 -5.96 12.47
CA SER A 58 3.37 -5.00 13.04
C SER A 58 1.94 -5.15 12.52
N GLY A 59 1.71 -5.99 11.50
CA GLY A 59 0.38 -6.38 11.02
C GLY A 59 -0.07 -5.71 9.72
N GLU A 60 0.60 -4.66 9.26
CA GLU A 60 0.33 -4.04 7.95
C GLU A 60 0.70 -4.99 6.79
N LEU A 61 -0.04 -4.88 5.70
CA LEU A 61 0.23 -5.60 4.46
C LEU A 61 0.77 -4.60 3.45
N LEU A 62 1.93 -4.91 2.89
CA LEU A 62 2.57 -4.12 1.87
C LEU A 62 2.44 -4.84 0.53
N LEU A 63 1.83 -4.19 -0.44
CA LEU A 63 1.72 -4.64 -1.83
C LEU A 63 2.69 -3.80 -2.65
N TYR A 64 3.62 -4.40 -3.37
CA TYR A 64 4.65 -3.64 -4.09
C TYR A 64 4.78 -4.07 -5.55
N SER A 65 5.21 -3.11 -6.35
CA SER A 65 5.54 -3.29 -7.75
C SER A 65 6.83 -2.52 -8.06
N GLY A 66 7.83 -3.26 -8.50
CA GLY A 66 9.15 -2.80 -8.87
C GLY A 66 9.54 -3.25 -10.27
N HIS A 67 10.82 -3.07 -10.60
CA HIS A 67 11.40 -3.65 -11.81
C HIS A 67 11.60 -5.16 -11.64
N GLU A 68 11.22 -5.97 -12.62
CA GLU A 68 11.37 -7.44 -12.57
C GLU A 68 12.83 -7.89 -12.75
N GLU A 69 13.63 -7.14 -13.50
CA GLU A 69 15.04 -7.46 -13.72
C GLU A 69 15.86 -7.24 -12.45
N GLU A 70 16.61 -8.27 -12.05
CA GLU A 70 17.48 -8.28 -10.87
C GLU A 70 18.59 -7.21 -10.93
N ASN A 71 18.99 -6.81 -12.15
CA ASN A 71 20.02 -5.79 -12.41
C ASN A 71 19.45 -4.44 -12.88
N ALA A 72 18.12 -4.25 -12.82
CA ALA A 72 17.55 -2.96 -13.18
C ALA A 72 18.04 -1.86 -12.23
N PRO A 73 18.22 -0.61 -12.71
CA PRO A 73 18.52 0.50 -11.83
C PRO A 73 17.44 0.58 -10.74
N HIS A 74 17.85 0.62 -9.47
CA HIS A 74 17.01 0.86 -8.29
C HIS A 74 16.37 2.24 -8.35
N THR A 75 15.43 2.39 -9.26
CA THR A 75 14.76 3.63 -9.64
C THR A 75 13.29 3.28 -9.74
N LYS A 76 12.41 4.20 -9.31
CA LYS A 76 10.95 3.97 -9.31
C LYS A 76 10.54 2.95 -8.25
N GLY A 77 9.49 2.18 -8.51
CA GLY A 77 8.87 1.30 -7.55
C GLY A 77 7.75 2.02 -6.82
N VAL A 78 6.61 1.33 -6.72
CA VAL A 78 5.43 1.80 -6.01
C VAL A 78 4.95 0.71 -5.06
N ALA A 79 4.35 1.12 -3.96
CA ALA A 79 3.70 0.22 -3.04
C ALA A 79 2.41 0.80 -2.46
N LEU A 80 1.56 -0.07 -1.96
CA LEU A 80 0.46 0.25 -1.06
C LEU A 80 0.73 -0.43 0.27
N MET A 81 0.75 0.35 1.36
CA MET A 81 0.70 -0.19 2.71
C MET A 81 -0.73 -0.10 3.23
N LEU A 82 -1.24 -1.21 3.76
CA LEU A 82 -2.63 -1.40 4.14
C LEU A 82 -2.75 -1.73 5.62
N SER A 83 -3.64 -1.02 6.31
CA SER A 83 -4.05 -1.36 7.67
C SER A 83 -4.72 -2.74 7.71
N LYS A 84 -4.94 -3.30 8.90
CA LYS A 84 -5.72 -4.54 9.05
C LYS A 84 -7.15 -4.40 8.50
N GLN A 85 -7.76 -3.23 8.61
CA GLN A 85 -9.11 -2.98 8.09
C GLN A 85 -9.12 -2.90 6.56
N ALA A 86 -8.17 -2.19 5.95
CA ALA A 86 -8.04 -2.15 4.49
C ALA A 86 -7.72 -3.53 3.90
N GLN A 87 -6.90 -4.34 4.59
CA GLN A 87 -6.64 -5.73 4.22
C GLN A 87 -7.92 -6.56 4.19
N ASN A 88 -8.75 -6.47 5.24
CA ASN A 88 -10.02 -7.23 5.34
C ASN A 88 -11.07 -6.81 4.30
N ALA A 89 -10.82 -5.71 3.61
CA ALA A 89 -11.65 -5.20 2.53
C ALA A 89 -11.02 -5.40 1.15
N LEU A 90 -9.76 -5.80 1.05
CA LEU A 90 -9.09 -6.01 -0.23
C LEU A 90 -9.78 -7.15 -1.00
N ILE A 91 -10.25 -6.85 -2.20
CA ILE A 91 -10.83 -7.84 -3.12
C ILE A 91 -9.73 -8.45 -3.99
N GLY A 92 -8.80 -7.61 -4.43
CA GLY A 92 -7.68 -8.01 -5.28
C GLY A 92 -6.83 -6.81 -5.67
N TRP A 93 -5.65 -7.09 -6.20
CA TRP A 93 -4.74 -6.07 -6.71
C TRP A 93 -3.94 -6.61 -7.90
N LYS A 94 -3.39 -5.68 -8.70
CA LYS A 94 -2.57 -5.99 -9.87
C LYS A 94 -1.49 -4.92 -10.05
N SER A 95 -0.30 -5.37 -10.40
CA SER A 95 0.76 -4.49 -10.91
C SER A 95 0.55 -4.21 -12.40
N HIS A 96 0.85 -2.97 -12.81
CA HIS A 96 0.92 -2.54 -14.19
C HIS A 96 2.31 -1.92 -14.47
N GLY A 97 3.35 -2.65 -14.06
CA GLY A 97 4.75 -2.23 -14.15
C GLY A 97 5.24 -1.45 -12.91
N PRO A 98 6.49 -0.95 -12.91
CA PRO A 98 7.19 -0.44 -11.72
C PRO A 98 6.63 0.87 -11.17
N ARG A 99 5.64 1.48 -11.82
CA ARG A 99 5.07 2.79 -11.45
C ARG A 99 3.57 2.76 -11.14
N ILE A 100 2.90 1.64 -11.40
CA ILE A 100 1.44 1.58 -11.27
C ILE A 100 1.07 0.30 -10.54
N ILE A 101 0.32 0.46 -9.46
CA ILE A 101 -0.37 -0.60 -8.75
C ILE A 101 -1.85 -0.24 -8.65
N LYS A 102 -2.71 -1.21 -8.92
CA LYS A 102 -4.16 -1.07 -8.83
C LYS A 102 -4.66 -2.03 -7.75
N ALA A 103 -5.43 -1.53 -6.79
CA ALA A 103 -6.09 -2.35 -5.78
C ALA A 103 -7.58 -2.04 -5.76
N SER A 104 -8.40 -3.07 -5.55
CA SER A 104 -9.85 -2.99 -5.43
C SER A 104 -10.25 -3.39 -4.02
N PHE A 105 -11.11 -2.59 -3.40
CA PHE A 105 -11.60 -2.80 -2.04
C PHE A 105 -13.11 -2.92 -2.03
N LYS A 106 -13.63 -3.81 -1.19
CA LYS A 106 -15.05 -3.93 -0.88
C LYS A 106 -15.48 -2.65 -0.18
N THR A 107 -16.56 -2.04 -0.65
CA THR A 107 -17.16 -0.86 -0.02
C THR A 107 -18.62 -1.15 0.31
N LYS A 108 -19.19 -0.40 1.25
CA LYS A 108 -20.63 -0.41 1.49
C LYS A 108 -21.22 0.79 0.77
N GLY A 109 -21.81 0.55 -0.39
CA GLY A 109 -22.56 1.58 -1.11
C GLY A 109 -23.81 1.99 -0.35
N ARG A 110 -24.26 3.23 -0.58
CA ARG A 110 -25.68 3.55 -0.46
C ARG A 110 -26.30 3.17 -1.81
N ALA A 111 -27.44 2.48 -1.82
CA ALA A 111 -28.27 2.49 -3.02
C ALA A 111 -28.63 3.95 -3.28
N LEU A 112 -28.14 4.52 -4.39
CA LEU A 112 -28.64 5.80 -4.87
C LEU A 112 -30.07 5.48 -5.35
N GLN A 113 -31.06 5.96 -4.59
CA GLN A 113 -32.46 5.98 -5.00
C GLN A 113 -32.70 7.21 -5.88
#